data_AF-A0A624MBC1-F1
#
_entry.id   AF-A0A624MBC1-F1
#
_cell.length_a   1.000
_cell.length_b   1.000
_cell.length_c   1.000
_cell.angle_alpha   90.00
_cell.angle_beta   90.00
_cell.angle_gamma   90.00
#
_symmetry.space_group_name_H-M   'P 1'
#
loop_
_entity.id
_entity.type
_entity.pdbx_description
1 polymer ?
#
loop_
_entity_poly.entity_id
_entity_poly.type
_entity_poly.pdbx_seq_one_letter_code
_entity_poly.pdbx_strand_id
1 'polypeptide(L)'
;MFLTCAALLFSSQALADECASASTQLEMNRCAAAQYQAADKKLNETYQSALKRAQPPQRELLQKAQVAWIALRDADCALIRSGTEGGSVQSMIASQCLTDKTNEREAFLASLLQCEEGDLSCPLPPAG
;
A
#
# COMPACT_ATOMS: atom_id res chain seq x y z
N MET A 1 33.98 10.52 -19.05
CA MET A 1 32.94 11.46 -18.58
C MET A 1 31.74 10.63 -18.13
N PHE A 2 31.75 10.17 -16.87
CA PHE A 2 30.64 9.41 -16.28
C PHE A 2 29.77 10.41 -15.50
N LEU A 3 28.71 10.93 -16.12
CA LEU A 3 27.61 11.59 -15.42
C LEU A 3 26.44 10.62 -15.42
N THR A 4 26.20 9.94 -14.29
CA THR A 4 24.97 9.17 -14.10
C THR A 4 24.44 9.37 -12.68
N CYS A 5 23.33 10.12 -12.62
CA CYS A 5 22.21 10.03 -11.68
C CYS A 5 22.51 9.94 -10.17
N ALA A 6 22.75 11.09 -9.54
CA ALA A 6 22.60 11.26 -8.09
C ALA A 6 21.38 12.13 -7.69
N ALA A 7 20.44 12.38 -8.62
CA ALA A 7 19.37 13.38 -8.41
C ALA A 7 18.07 12.83 -7.77
N LEU A 8 17.94 11.51 -7.54
CA LEU A 8 16.67 10.92 -7.07
C LEU A 8 16.53 10.83 -5.54
N LEU A 9 17.58 11.10 -4.76
CA LEU A 9 17.54 10.96 -3.31
C LEU A 9 17.07 12.22 -2.57
N PHE A 10 17.10 13.39 -3.22
CA PHE A 10 16.73 14.66 -2.59
C PHE A 10 15.21 14.88 -2.51
N SER A 11 14.44 14.30 -3.42
CA SER A 11 12.99 14.54 -3.51
C SER A 11 12.19 13.92 -2.34
N SER A 12 12.64 12.78 -1.81
CA SER A 12 11.90 12.07 -0.75
C SER A 12 12.06 12.72 0.62
N GLN A 13 13.23 13.30 0.92
CA GLN A 13 13.45 14.00 2.20
C GLN A 13 12.71 15.35 2.22
N ALA A 14 12.74 16.09 1.11
CA ALA A 14 12.00 17.34 0.97
C ALA A 14 10.48 17.13 1.21
N LEU A 15 9.90 16.07 0.64
CA LEU A 15 8.49 15.75 0.85
C LEU A 15 8.18 15.38 2.31
N ALA A 16 9.07 14.66 3.00
CA ALA A 16 8.88 14.32 4.40
C ALA A 16 8.89 15.57 5.31
N ASP A 17 9.81 16.50 5.08
CA ASP A 17 9.90 17.77 5.81
C ASP A 17 8.69 18.69 5.51
N GLU A 18 8.25 18.74 4.25
CA GLU A 18 7.02 19.43 3.85
C GLU A 18 5.79 18.86 4.56
N CYS A 19 5.71 17.53 4.71
CA CYS A 19 4.59 16.90 5.42
C CYS A 19 4.64 17.07 6.93
N ALA A 20 5.83 17.17 7.52
CA ALA A 20 5.99 17.47 8.93
C ALA A 20 5.58 18.92 9.28
N SER A 21 5.66 19.83 8.31
CA SER A 21 5.35 21.26 8.48
C SER A 21 4.07 21.72 7.77
N ALA A 22 3.31 20.79 7.17
CA ALA A 22 2.09 21.08 6.43
C ALA A 22 1.08 21.85 7.28
N SER A 23 0.65 23.01 6.79
CA SER A 23 -0.24 23.93 7.52
C SER A 23 -1.51 24.27 6.74
N THR A 24 -1.52 24.03 5.43
CA THR A 24 -2.68 24.21 4.58
C THR A 24 -3.33 22.89 4.22
N GLN A 25 -4.64 22.91 3.96
CA GLN A 25 -5.38 21.72 3.49
C GLN A 25 -4.81 21.16 2.17
N LEU A 26 -4.28 22.02 1.31
CA LEU A 26 -3.64 21.59 0.06
C LEU A 26 -2.37 20.77 0.34
N GLU A 27 -1.51 21.22 1.26
CA GLU A 27 -0.31 20.49 1.67
C GLU A 27 -0.68 19.17 2.35
N MET A 28 -1.63 19.18 3.28
CA MET A 28 -2.10 17.96 3.95
C MET A 28 -2.68 16.94 2.96
N ASN A 29 -3.46 17.40 1.97
CA ASN A 29 -3.97 16.54 0.89
C ASN A 29 -2.83 15.90 0.08
N ARG A 30 -1.79 16.67 -0.26
CA ARG A 30 -0.62 16.15 -0.99
C ARG A 30 0.13 15.11 -0.17
N CYS A 31 0.30 15.37 1.12
CA CYS A 31 0.98 14.46 2.04
C CYS A 31 0.24 13.13 2.21
N ALA A 32 -1.08 13.18 2.42
CA ALA A 32 -1.88 11.97 2.50
C ALA A 32 -1.83 11.17 1.18
N ALA A 33 -1.86 11.84 0.02
CA ALA A 33 -1.73 11.17 -1.27
C ALA A 33 -0.35 10.50 -1.45
N ALA A 34 0.73 11.16 -1.03
CA ALA A 34 2.07 10.59 -1.08
C ALA A 34 2.25 9.39 -0.13
N GLN A 35 1.68 9.46 1.07
CA GLN A 35 1.66 8.34 2.01
C GLN A 35 0.94 7.13 1.43
N TYR A 36 -0.22 7.34 0.78
CA TYR A 36 -0.91 6.27 0.07
C TYR A 36 -0.06 5.67 -1.04
N GLN A 37 0.60 6.49 -1.86
CA GLN A 37 1.48 6.00 -2.94
C GLN A 37 2.64 5.14 -2.39
N ALA A 38 3.23 5.54 -1.26
CA ALA A 38 4.28 4.76 -0.60
C ALA A 38 3.76 3.41 -0.09
N ALA A 39 2.58 3.41 0.56
CA ALA A 39 1.93 2.19 1.02
C ALA A 39 1.57 1.25 -0.14
N ASP A 40 1.01 1.78 -1.23
CA ASP A 40 0.62 1.00 -2.41
C ASP A 40 1.84 0.39 -3.11
N LYS A 41 2.95 1.14 -3.21
CA LYS A 41 4.22 0.61 -3.73
C LYS A 41 4.69 -0.57 -2.89
N LYS A 42 4.71 -0.44 -1.55
CA LYS A 42 5.11 -1.51 -0.64
C LYS A 42 4.20 -2.73 -0.78
N LEU A 43 2.88 -2.52 -0.80
CA LEU A 43 1.91 -3.60 -1.02
C LEU A 43 2.19 -4.37 -2.31
N ASN A 44 2.44 -3.65 -3.41
CA ASN A 44 2.73 -4.29 -4.69
C ASN A 44 4.04 -5.10 -4.66
N GLU A 45 5.08 -4.60 -4.02
CA GLU A 45 6.34 -5.34 -3.82
C GLU A 45 6.14 -6.63 -3.01
N THR A 46 5.40 -6.55 -1.91
CA THR A 46 5.05 -7.70 -1.06
C THR A 46 4.18 -8.70 -1.82
N TYR A 47 3.19 -8.22 -2.58
CA TYR A 47 2.33 -9.04 -3.43
C TYR A 47 3.10 -9.80 -4.52
N GLN A 48 4.05 -9.14 -5.20
CA GLN A 48 4.91 -9.80 -6.18
C GLN A 48 5.78 -10.88 -5.53
N SER A 49 6.26 -10.64 -4.30
CA SER A 49 7.01 -11.63 -3.53
C SER A 49 6.15 -12.85 -3.18
N ALA A 50 4.91 -12.63 -2.75
CA ALA A 50 3.94 -13.70 -2.49
C ALA A 50 3.61 -14.51 -3.76
N LEU A 51 3.42 -13.84 -4.90
CA LEU A 51 3.20 -14.52 -6.19
C LEU A 51 4.37 -15.40 -6.61
N LYS A 52 5.60 -14.94 -6.41
CA LYS A 52 6.81 -15.73 -6.72
C LYS A 52 6.91 -16.99 -5.87
N ARG A 53 6.49 -16.92 -4.62
CA ARG A 53 6.52 -18.04 -3.66
C ARG A 53 5.35 -19.01 -3.84
N ALA A 54 4.22 -18.53 -4.34
CA ALA A 54 3.03 -19.33 -4.58
C ALA A 54 3.21 -20.39 -5.70
N GLN A 55 2.74 -21.60 -5.42
CA GLN A 55 2.60 -22.67 -6.42
C GLN A 55 1.50 -22.33 -7.43
N PRO A 56 1.48 -22.94 -8.64
CA PRO A 56 0.59 -22.50 -9.72
C PRO A 56 -0.90 -22.36 -9.32
N PRO A 57 -1.54 -23.33 -8.62
CA PRO A 57 -2.93 -23.17 -8.18
C PRO A 57 -3.12 -22.05 -7.13
N GLN A 58 -2.11 -21.81 -6.29
CA GLN A 58 -2.15 -20.77 -5.26
C GLN A 58 -2.05 -19.37 -5.86
N ARG A 59 -1.35 -19.20 -6.99
CA ARG A 59 -1.24 -17.91 -7.68
C ARG A 59 -2.60 -17.40 -8.14
N GLU A 60 -3.41 -18.26 -8.75
CA GLU A 60 -4.76 -17.91 -9.20
C GLU A 60 -5.66 -17.51 -8.03
N LEU A 61 -5.60 -18.26 -6.92
CA LEU A 61 -6.33 -17.93 -5.70
C LEU A 61 -5.88 -16.60 -5.08
N LEU A 62 -4.56 -16.37 -5.02
CA LEU A 62 -3.98 -15.14 -4.50
C LEU A 62 -4.38 -13.92 -5.36
N GLN A 63 -4.33 -14.05 -6.69
CA GLN A 63 -4.79 -13.01 -7.63
C GLN A 63 -6.26 -12.69 -7.43
N LYS A 64 -7.12 -13.73 -7.35
CA LYS A 64 -8.55 -13.56 -7.12
C LYS A 64 -8.84 -12.87 -5.78
N ALA A 65 -8.15 -13.28 -4.72
CA ALA A 65 -8.27 -12.67 -3.40
C ALA A 65 -7.83 -11.19 -3.41
N GLN A 66 -6.74 -10.86 -4.13
CA GLN A 66 -6.25 -9.49 -4.25
C GLN A 66 -7.24 -8.59 -5.00
N VAL A 67 -7.80 -9.06 -6.12
CA VAL A 67 -8.82 -8.31 -6.88
C VAL A 67 -10.08 -8.10 -6.05
N ALA A 68 -10.55 -9.12 -5.33
CA ALA A 68 -11.70 -8.99 -4.45
C ALA A 68 -11.44 -8.00 -3.30
N TRP A 69 -10.23 -8.01 -2.72
CA TRP A 69 -9.84 -7.05 -1.70
C TRP A 69 -9.81 -5.60 -2.24
N ILE A 70 -9.34 -5.37 -3.48
CA ILE A 70 -9.36 -4.02 -4.08
C ILE A 70 -10.80 -3.49 -4.14
N ALA A 71 -11.76 -4.31 -4.56
CA ALA A 71 -13.16 -3.92 -4.61
C ALA A 71 -13.72 -3.56 -3.21
N LEU A 72 -13.36 -4.35 -2.18
CA LEU A 72 -13.71 -4.06 -0.80
C LEU A 72 -13.08 -2.75 -0.31
N ARG A 73 -11.78 -2.56 -0.52
CA ARG A 73 -11.05 -1.34 -0.16
C ARG A 73 -11.70 -0.10 -0.75
N ASP A 74 -12.00 -0.15 -2.05
CA ASP A 74 -12.55 0.99 -2.77
C ASP A 74 -13.98 1.30 -2.27
N ALA A 75 -14.79 0.28 -1.97
CA ALA A 75 -16.11 0.45 -1.37
C ALA A 75 -16.05 1.05 0.05
N ASP A 76 -15.19 0.51 0.92
CA ASP A 76 -14.97 1.03 2.27
C ASP A 76 -14.51 2.50 2.24
N CYS A 77 -13.55 2.83 1.38
CA CYS A 77 -13.03 4.19 1.29
C CYS A 77 -14.00 5.17 0.63
N ALA A 78 -14.87 4.71 -0.27
CA ALA A 78 -15.99 5.50 -0.77
C ALA A 78 -16.99 5.83 0.36
N LEU A 79 -17.32 4.85 1.22
CA LEU A 79 -18.16 5.08 2.39
C LEU A 79 -17.50 6.05 3.37
N ILE A 80 -16.24 5.86 3.72
CA ILE A 80 -15.51 6.68 4.69
C ILE A 80 -15.43 8.15 4.23
N ARG A 81 -15.12 8.41 2.96
CA ARG A 81 -15.01 9.79 2.46
C ARG A 81 -16.37 10.49 2.29
N SER A 82 -17.48 9.75 2.23
CA SER A 82 -18.82 10.30 1.99
C SER A 82 -19.27 11.33 3.03
N GLY A 83 -18.81 11.21 4.28
CA GLY A 83 -19.09 12.18 5.34
C GLY A 83 -18.45 13.56 5.14
N THR A 84 -17.58 13.70 4.14
CA THR A 84 -16.85 14.94 3.82
C THR A 84 -17.09 15.40 2.39
N GLU A 85 -18.15 14.90 1.74
CA GLU A 85 -18.49 15.22 0.34
C GLU A 85 -18.50 16.74 0.06
N GLY A 86 -17.75 17.16 -0.96
CA GLY A 86 -17.64 18.57 -1.36
C GLY A 86 -16.73 19.43 -0.47
N GLY A 87 -16.20 18.89 0.63
CA GLY A 87 -15.24 19.56 1.49
C GLY A 87 -13.80 19.45 0.98
N SER A 88 -12.96 20.44 1.27
CA SER A 88 -11.54 20.43 0.88
C SER A 88 -10.73 19.29 1.50
N VAL A 89 -11.24 18.68 2.58
CA VAL A 89 -10.61 17.58 3.33
C VAL A 89 -10.94 16.20 2.74
N GLN A 90 -11.91 16.11 1.83
CA GLN A 90 -12.44 14.82 1.33
C GLN A 90 -11.36 13.94 0.68
N SER A 91 -10.41 14.55 -0.03
CA SER A 91 -9.29 13.84 -0.64
C SER A 91 -8.31 13.31 0.40
N MET A 92 -7.96 14.09 1.43
CA MET A 92 -7.14 13.60 2.55
C MET A 92 -7.77 12.40 3.24
N ILE A 93 -9.07 12.48 3.56
CA ILE A 93 -9.79 11.36 4.20
C ILE A 93 -9.79 10.11 3.32
N ALA A 94 -10.01 10.27 2.00
CA ALA A 94 -9.95 9.17 1.06
C ALA A 94 -8.54 8.53 1.01
N SER A 95 -7.49 9.34 0.91
CA SER A 95 -6.10 8.86 0.89
C SER A 95 -5.69 8.19 2.19
N GLN A 96 -6.14 8.69 3.35
CA GLN A 96 -5.85 8.06 4.63
C GLN A 96 -6.50 6.68 4.73
N CYS A 97 -7.79 6.56 4.37
CA CYS A 97 -8.45 5.25 4.32
C CYS A 97 -7.72 4.26 3.41
N LEU A 98 -7.35 4.71 2.20
CA LEU A 98 -6.61 3.90 1.25
C LEU A 98 -5.27 3.45 1.82
N THR A 99 -4.56 4.33 2.53
CA THR A 99 -3.30 4.01 3.21
C THR A 99 -3.49 2.93 4.27
N ASP A 100 -4.46 3.10 5.17
CA ASP A 100 -4.70 2.18 6.29
C ASP A 100 -5.04 0.78 5.79
N LYS A 101 -6.01 0.69 4.86
CA LYS A 101 -6.42 -0.60 4.25
C LYS A 101 -5.29 -1.26 3.47
N THR A 102 -4.45 -0.47 2.81
CA THR A 102 -3.29 -0.96 2.06
C THR A 102 -2.22 -1.52 2.99
N ASN A 103 -1.96 -0.86 4.13
CA ASN A 103 -1.03 -1.35 5.15
C ASN A 103 -1.54 -2.64 5.80
N GLU A 104 -2.83 -2.74 6.12
CA GLU A 104 -3.43 -3.99 6.63
C GLU A 104 -3.24 -5.15 5.66
N ARG A 105 -3.49 -4.90 4.36
CA ARG A 105 -3.33 -5.91 3.32
C ARG A 105 -1.87 -6.31 3.13
N GLU A 106 -0.97 -5.34 3.15
CA GLU A 106 0.46 -5.58 3.05
C GLU A 106 0.96 -6.45 4.20
N ALA A 107 0.54 -6.15 5.44
CA ALA A 107 0.87 -6.96 6.61
C ALA A 107 0.34 -8.40 6.50
N PHE A 108 -0.90 -8.57 6.01
CA PHE A 108 -1.45 -9.90 5.71
C PHE A 108 -0.60 -10.65 4.67
N LEU A 109 -0.23 -10.01 3.56
CA LEU A 109 0.60 -10.67 2.54
C LEU A 109 2.01 -10.98 3.07
N ALA A 110 2.58 -10.09 3.89
CA ALA A 110 3.88 -10.28 4.52
C ALA A 110 3.88 -11.45 5.51
N SER A 111 2.77 -11.70 6.21
CA SER A 111 2.66 -12.89 7.09
C SER A 111 2.68 -14.19 6.29
N LEU A 112 2.13 -14.20 5.06
CA LEU A 112 2.22 -15.37 4.16
C LEU A 112 3.66 -15.64 3.69
N LEU A 113 4.58 -14.67 3.83
CA LEU A 113 5.99 -14.84 3.52
C LEU A 113 6.81 -15.36 4.72
N GLN A 114 6.18 -15.62 5.86
CA GLN A 114 6.85 -16.10 7.07
C GLN A 114 6.47 -17.56 7.39
N CYS A 115 5.93 -18.31 6.43
CA CYS A 115 5.58 -19.72 6.64
C CYS A 115 6.82 -20.55 7.03
N GLU A 116 6.64 -21.37 8.06
CA GLU A 116 7.59 -22.40 8.51
C GLU A 116 7.17 -23.79 8.02
N GLU A 117 8.10 -24.75 8.03
CA GLU A 117 7.78 -26.14 7.71
C GLU A 117 6.79 -26.71 8.74
N GLY A 118 5.66 -27.26 8.24
CA GLY A 118 4.61 -27.83 9.09
C GLY A 118 3.54 -26.84 9.56
N ASP A 119 3.62 -25.55 9.21
CA ASP A 119 2.53 -24.59 9.46
C ASP A 119 1.35 -24.85 8.52
N LEU A 120 0.35 -25.59 9.01
CA LEU A 120 -0.87 -25.92 8.27
C LEU A 120 -1.78 -24.72 8.02
N SER A 121 -1.54 -23.58 8.70
CA SER A 121 -2.32 -22.35 8.52
C SER A 121 -1.77 -21.47 7.39
N CYS A 122 -0.51 -21.71 6.97
CA CYS A 122 0.13 -20.91 5.94
C CYS A 122 -0.04 -21.53 4.54
N PRO A 123 -0.60 -20.79 3.58
CA PRO A 123 -0.88 -21.34 2.26
C PRO A 123 0.36 -21.42 1.38
N LEU A 124 1.44 -20.67 1.66
CA LEU A 124 2.63 -20.64 0.81
C LEU A 124 3.68 -21.65 1.30
N PRO A 125 4.55 -22.16 0.41
CA PRO A 125 5.70 -22.98 0.81
C PRO A 125 6.58 -22.25 1.86
N PRO A 126 7.40 -22.97 2.66
CA PRO A 126 8.33 -22.36 3.61
C PRO A 126 9.34 -21.40 2.96
N ALA A 127 9.92 -20.50 3.76
CA ALA A 127 10.99 -19.62 3.29
C ALA A 127 12.23 -20.51 3.13
N GLY A 128 12.71 -20.65 1.90
CA GLY A 128 13.93 -21.42 1.62
C GLY A 128 15.18 -20.79 2.21
#